data_AF-A0A7J7WZU2-F1
#
_entry.id   AF-A0A7J7WZU2-F1
#
_cell.length_a   1.000
_cell.length_b   1.000
_cell.length_c   1.000
_cell.angle_alpha   90.00
_cell.angle_beta   90.00
_cell.angle_gamma   90.00
#
_symmetry.space_group_name_H-M   'P 1'
#
loop_
_entity.id
_entity.type
_entity.pdbx_description
1 polymer ?
#
loop_
_entity_poly.entity_id
_entity_poly.type
_entity_poly.pdbx_seq_one_letter_code
_entity_poly.pdbx_strand_id
1 'polypeptide(L)'
;MAPTQLWLLLVWAAEVWAARPRTELLNVCMNARHHKEKPGREDKLHEQCSPWKKNACCSVNTSLEAHRDVSLLYNFNWDHCGPMAPACKRHFIQDTCLYECSPNLGPWIQEVNQSWRKERILNVPLCKEDCESWWEDCRTSSTCKSNWHKGWNWTSGINECPVKNACHRFDFYFPTPAALCNEIWSHSFKVSNYSRGSGRCIQMWFDPAQGNPNEEVARFYAEAMMNGAELHGAWSLLLGLALLLLLS
;
A
#
# COMPACT_ATOMS: atom_id res chain seq x y z
N MET A 1 26.58 44.39 0.81
CA MET A 1 26.33 42.95 1.05
C MET A 1 24.83 42.81 1.27
N ALA A 2 24.06 42.55 0.21
CA ALA A 2 22.59 42.59 0.27
C ALA A 2 21.85 41.68 -0.73
N PRO A 3 22.45 41.08 -1.78
CA PRO A 3 21.67 40.22 -2.67
C PRO A 3 21.70 38.74 -2.27
N THR A 4 22.76 38.23 -1.63
CA THR A 4 22.94 36.78 -1.37
C THR A 4 22.06 36.24 -0.22
N GLN A 5 21.69 37.10 0.73
CA GLN A 5 20.90 36.71 1.90
C GLN A 5 19.40 36.58 1.57
N LEU A 6 18.92 37.31 0.57
CA LEU A 6 17.54 37.23 0.07
C LEU A 6 17.30 35.93 -0.74
N TRP A 7 18.33 35.44 -1.45
CA TRP A 7 18.27 34.16 -2.16
C TRP A 7 18.18 32.96 -1.22
N LEU A 8 18.82 33.00 -0.05
CA LEU A 8 18.74 31.93 0.95
C LEU A 8 17.36 31.84 1.61
N LEU A 9 16.66 32.97 1.76
CA LEU A 9 15.30 33.02 2.30
C LEU A 9 14.24 32.45 1.32
N LEU A 10 14.44 32.62 0.01
CA LEU A 10 13.55 32.06 -1.02
C LEU A 10 13.72 30.53 -1.17
N VAL A 11 14.93 30.01 -0.94
CA VAL A 11 15.20 28.56 -1.01
C VAL A 11 14.66 27.83 0.23
N TRP A 12 14.67 28.44 1.42
CA TRP A 12 14.08 27.85 2.62
C TRP A 12 12.54 27.86 2.64
N ALA A 13 11.90 28.78 1.91
CA ALA A 13 10.46 28.77 1.72
C ALA A 13 9.98 27.73 0.68
N ALA A 14 10.90 27.10 -0.07
CA ALA A 14 10.58 26.18 -1.17
C ALA A 14 10.62 24.69 -0.78
N GLU A 15 11.06 24.33 0.43
CA GLU A 15 10.90 22.97 0.97
C GLU A 15 9.58 22.79 1.73
N VAL A 16 8.53 23.50 1.32
CA VAL A 16 7.18 23.01 1.54
C VAL A 16 7.05 21.78 0.66
N TRP A 17 7.22 20.58 1.22
CA TRP A 17 6.67 19.37 0.61
C TRP A 17 5.25 19.74 0.17
N ALA A 18 5.01 19.76 -1.14
CA ALA A 18 3.70 20.08 -1.68
C ALA A 18 2.73 19.04 -1.12
N ALA A 19 2.06 19.38 -0.02
CA ALA A 19 1.06 18.52 0.58
C ALA A 19 -0.02 18.36 -0.48
N ARG A 20 -0.17 17.12 -1.00
CA ARG A 20 -1.21 16.82 -1.99
C ARG A 20 -2.56 17.25 -1.39
N PRO A 21 -3.33 18.14 -2.03
CA PRO A 21 -4.60 18.58 -1.49
C PRO A 21 -5.52 17.40 -1.19
N ARG A 22 -6.41 17.54 -0.20
CA ARG A 22 -7.33 16.48 0.27
C ARG A 22 -8.08 15.76 -0.86
N THR A 23 -8.44 16.49 -1.92
CA THR A 23 -9.11 15.96 -3.13
C THR A 23 -8.25 14.98 -3.92
N GLU A 24 -6.94 15.00 -3.74
CA GLU A 24 -5.98 14.10 -4.39
C GLU A 24 -5.66 12.85 -3.54
N LEU A 25 -6.18 12.76 -2.30
CA LEU A 25 -5.96 11.61 -1.41
C LEU A 25 -7.19 10.71 -1.28
N LEU A 26 -8.39 11.22 -1.58
CA LEU A 26 -9.64 10.47 -1.43
C LEU A 26 -10.18 10.07 -2.79
N ASN A 27 -10.59 8.81 -2.91
CA ASN A 27 -11.20 8.28 -4.14
C ASN A 27 -10.27 8.45 -5.37
N VAL A 28 -9.04 7.94 -5.25
CA VAL A 28 -8.00 8.03 -6.27
C VAL A 28 -7.38 6.67 -6.54
N CYS A 29 -6.79 6.53 -7.72
CA CYS A 29 -6.00 5.35 -8.09
C CYS A 29 -4.52 5.74 -8.16
N MET A 30 -3.65 4.86 -7.67
CA MET A 30 -2.21 5.08 -7.79
C MET A 30 -1.75 4.85 -9.23
N ASN A 31 -0.72 5.56 -9.66
CA ASN A 31 -0.06 5.36 -10.94
C ASN A 31 0.93 4.18 -10.88
N ALA A 32 0.37 2.97 -10.82
CA ALA A 32 1.10 1.71 -10.91
C ALA A 32 0.72 0.95 -12.19
N ARG A 33 1.13 -0.33 -12.28
CA ARG A 33 1.19 -1.06 -13.55
C ARG A 33 -0.17 -1.33 -14.20
N HIS A 34 -1.18 -1.65 -13.40
CA HIS A 34 -2.49 -2.15 -13.88
C HIS A 34 -3.69 -1.34 -13.39
N HIS A 35 -3.43 -0.23 -12.70
CA HIS A 35 -4.46 0.69 -12.21
C HIS A 35 -5.03 1.50 -13.36
N LYS A 36 -6.35 1.75 -13.29
CA LYS A 36 -7.01 2.79 -14.08
C LYS A 36 -6.55 4.16 -13.58
N GLU A 37 -6.74 5.19 -14.41
CA GLU A 37 -6.44 6.58 -14.03
C GLU A 37 -7.32 7.06 -12.86
N LYS A 38 -8.59 6.67 -12.86
CA LYS A 38 -9.58 7.08 -11.84
C LYS A 38 -10.48 5.93 -11.44
N PRO A 39 -11.02 5.95 -10.20
CA PRO A 39 -11.97 4.94 -9.77
C PRO A 39 -13.25 4.98 -10.61
N GLY A 40 -13.88 3.83 -10.75
CA GLY A 40 -15.18 3.72 -11.39
C GLY A 40 -15.82 2.36 -11.16
N ARG A 41 -17.11 2.26 -11.49
CA ARG A 41 -17.89 1.04 -11.33
C ARG A 41 -17.38 -0.08 -12.26
N GLU A 42 -17.27 -1.29 -11.73
CA GLU A 42 -16.84 -2.50 -12.42
C GLU A 42 -17.72 -3.68 -12.00
N ASP A 43 -18.89 -3.86 -12.60
CA ASP A 43 -19.90 -4.83 -12.12
C ASP A 43 -19.46 -6.30 -12.15
N LYS A 44 -18.44 -6.59 -12.96
CA LYS A 44 -17.97 -7.94 -13.27
C LYS A 44 -16.64 -8.29 -12.61
N LEU A 45 -16.21 -7.57 -11.57
CA LEU A 45 -15.02 -7.98 -10.81
C LEU A 45 -15.19 -9.43 -10.30
N HIS A 46 -14.14 -10.21 -10.49
CA HIS A 46 -14.12 -11.64 -10.24
C HIS A 46 -14.00 -11.95 -8.74
N GLU A 47 -14.81 -12.91 -8.28
CA GLU A 47 -14.73 -13.57 -6.96
C GLU A 47 -14.29 -12.65 -5.80
N GLN A 48 -13.06 -12.80 -5.30
CA GLN A 48 -12.55 -12.09 -4.12
C GLN A 48 -12.42 -10.58 -4.33
N CYS A 49 -12.33 -10.11 -5.57
CA CYS A 49 -12.30 -8.69 -5.91
C CYS A 49 -13.72 -8.09 -6.04
N SER A 50 -14.78 -8.91 -5.96
CA SER A 50 -16.16 -8.43 -6.05
C SER A 50 -16.60 -7.38 -5.00
N PRO A 51 -15.99 -7.26 -3.80
CA PRO A 51 -16.35 -6.21 -2.86
C PRO A 51 -16.13 -4.78 -3.38
N TRP A 52 -15.25 -4.59 -4.38
CA TRP A 52 -14.96 -3.28 -4.97
C TRP A 52 -15.82 -2.92 -6.18
N LYS A 53 -16.78 -3.76 -6.61
CA LYS A 53 -17.59 -3.55 -7.84
C LYS A 53 -18.23 -2.17 -7.98
N LYS A 54 -18.67 -1.58 -6.86
CA LYS A 54 -19.33 -0.26 -6.86
C LYS A 54 -18.37 0.86 -7.28
N ASN A 55 -17.09 0.75 -6.94
CA ASN A 55 -16.07 1.75 -7.21
C ASN A 55 -14.66 1.15 -7.04
N ALA A 56 -13.96 0.93 -8.15
CA ALA A 56 -12.67 0.23 -8.19
C ALA A 56 -11.65 0.92 -9.10
N CYS A 57 -10.37 0.72 -8.77
CA CYS A 57 -9.21 1.10 -9.57
C CYS A 57 -8.70 0.02 -10.52
N CYS A 58 -9.14 -1.22 -10.36
CA CYS A 58 -8.76 -2.33 -11.23
C CYS A 58 -9.77 -2.51 -12.36
N SER A 59 -9.39 -3.26 -13.40
CA SER A 59 -10.31 -3.72 -14.44
C SER A 59 -10.85 -5.12 -14.13
N VAL A 60 -11.88 -5.55 -14.84
CA VAL A 60 -12.35 -6.96 -14.81
C VAL A 60 -11.22 -7.93 -15.12
N ASN A 61 -10.38 -7.64 -16.13
CA ASN A 61 -9.25 -8.50 -16.49
C ASN A 61 -8.23 -8.60 -15.35
N THR A 62 -7.90 -7.47 -14.72
CA THR A 62 -7.02 -7.44 -13.55
C THR A 62 -7.56 -8.33 -12.44
N SER A 63 -8.87 -8.29 -12.17
CA SER A 63 -9.47 -9.14 -11.14
C SER A 63 -9.46 -10.63 -11.47
N LEU A 64 -9.58 -11.00 -12.76
CA LEU A 64 -9.46 -12.39 -13.20
C LEU A 64 -8.01 -12.89 -13.04
N GLU A 65 -7.04 -12.07 -13.47
CA GLU A 65 -5.62 -12.40 -13.33
C GLU A 65 -5.17 -12.46 -11.87
N ALA A 66 -5.77 -11.68 -10.96
CA ALA A 66 -5.47 -11.78 -9.53
C ALA A 66 -5.72 -13.19 -8.93
N HIS A 67 -6.55 -14.02 -9.57
CA HIS A 67 -6.90 -15.37 -9.12
C HIS A 67 -6.14 -16.47 -9.88
N ARG A 68 -5.30 -16.12 -10.87
CA ARG A 68 -4.50 -17.09 -11.62
C ARG A 68 -3.12 -17.28 -11.01
N ASP A 69 -2.65 -18.53 -10.98
CA ASP A 69 -1.27 -18.82 -10.66
C ASP A 69 -0.36 -18.35 -11.81
N VAL A 70 0.74 -17.67 -11.48
CA VAL A 70 1.66 -17.06 -12.46
C VAL A 70 0.92 -16.14 -13.44
N SER A 71 0.12 -15.23 -12.89
CA SER A 71 -0.74 -14.36 -13.68
C SER A 71 0.02 -13.32 -14.50
N LEU A 72 -0.64 -12.79 -15.53
CA LEU A 72 -0.09 -11.74 -16.38
C LEU A 72 0.12 -10.40 -15.65
N LEU A 73 -0.31 -10.28 -14.40
CA LEU A 73 -0.04 -9.08 -13.60
C LEU A 73 1.47 -8.93 -13.36
N TYR A 74 2.10 -10.00 -12.87
CA TYR A 74 3.49 -9.96 -12.39
C TYR A 74 4.29 -11.22 -12.67
N ASN A 75 3.71 -12.22 -13.35
CA ASN A 75 4.26 -13.58 -13.52
C ASN A 75 4.72 -14.18 -12.18
N PHE A 76 3.96 -13.91 -11.12
CA PHE A 76 4.34 -14.29 -9.76
C PHE A 76 3.87 -15.71 -9.44
N ASN A 77 4.81 -16.57 -9.09
CA ASN A 77 4.63 -17.93 -8.63
C ASN A 77 4.45 -17.96 -7.10
N TRP A 78 3.22 -18.21 -6.66
CA TRP A 78 2.89 -18.45 -5.25
C TRP A 78 3.51 -19.77 -4.74
N ASP A 79 3.73 -20.74 -5.62
CA ASP A 79 4.15 -22.10 -5.29
C ASP A 79 5.69 -22.29 -5.40
N HIS A 80 6.47 -21.22 -5.17
CA HIS A 80 7.93 -21.21 -5.32
C HIS A 80 8.68 -22.14 -4.34
N CYS A 81 8.00 -22.65 -3.31
CA CYS A 81 8.51 -23.67 -2.39
C CYS A 81 7.60 -24.92 -2.33
N GLY A 82 6.94 -25.24 -3.44
CA GLY A 82 5.89 -26.24 -3.53
C GLY A 82 4.48 -25.64 -3.39
N PRO A 83 3.42 -26.45 -3.54
CA PRO A 83 2.05 -25.95 -3.54
C PRO A 83 1.71 -25.18 -2.26
N MET A 84 1.32 -23.91 -2.42
CA MET A 84 0.83 -23.08 -1.33
C MET A 84 -0.57 -23.54 -0.92
N ALA A 85 -0.81 -23.67 0.39
CA ALA A 85 -2.12 -24.05 0.90
C ALA A 85 -3.20 -23.05 0.44
N PRO A 86 -4.39 -23.50 -0.01
CA PRO A 86 -5.45 -22.60 -0.46
C PRO A 86 -5.88 -21.55 0.58
N ALA A 87 -5.87 -21.92 1.87
CA ALA A 87 -6.17 -21.01 2.98
C ALA A 87 -5.15 -19.86 3.09
N CYS A 88 -3.90 -20.09 2.71
CA CYS A 88 -2.87 -19.06 2.62
C CYS A 88 -3.00 -18.26 1.30
N LYS A 89 -3.16 -18.95 0.18
CA LYS A 89 -3.20 -18.34 -1.17
C LYS A 89 -4.34 -17.32 -1.30
N ARG A 90 -5.51 -17.56 -0.68
CA ARG A 90 -6.62 -16.59 -0.67
C ARG A 90 -6.23 -15.22 -0.10
N HIS A 91 -5.33 -15.15 0.88
CA HIS A 91 -4.92 -13.85 1.44
C HIS A 91 -4.06 -13.06 0.46
N PHE A 92 -3.19 -13.73 -0.31
CA PHE A 92 -2.42 -13.10 -1.37
C PHE A 92 -3.30 -12.62 -2.53
N ILE A 93 -4.37 -13.37 -2.85
CA ILE A 93 -5.38 -12.94 -3.83
C ILE A 93 -6.12 -11.71 -3.30
N GLN A 94 -6.60 -11.73 -2.06
CA GLN A 94 -7.31 -10.61 -1.45
C GLN A 94 -6.42 -9.36 -1.31
N ASP A 95 -5.14 -9.53 -0.98
CA ASP A 95 -4.12 -8.46 -0.98
C ASP A 95 -3.98 -7.85 -2.38
N THR A 96 -3.88 -8.70 -3.40
CA THR A 96 -3.87 -8.24 -4.81
C THR A 96 -5.14 -7.47 -5.14
N CYS A 97 -6.32 -7.94 -4.74
CA CYS A 97 -7.57 -7.20 -4.95
C CYS A 97 -7.57 -5.84 -4.22
N LEU A 98 -7.10 -5.79 -2.97
CA LEU A 98 -7.00 -4.52 -2.22
C LEU A 98 -6.03 -3.55 -2.93
N TYR A 99 -4.84 -4.01 -3.29
CA TYR A 99 -3.80 -3.20 -3.92
C TYR A 99 -4.25 -2.67 -5.29
N GLU A 100 -4.81 -3.54 -6.14
CA GLU A 100 -5.19 -3.18 -7.51
C GLU A 100 -6.52 -2.42 -7.56
N CYS A 101 -7.48 -2.74 -6.68
CA CYS A 101 -8.85 -2.25 -6.81
C CYS A 101 -9.22 -1.12 -5.86
N SER A 102 -8.56 -0.96 -4.70
CA SER A 102 -9.02 -0.03 -3.68
C SER A 102 -8.79 1.44 -4.06
N PRO A 103 -9.86 2.27 -4.13
CA PRO A 103 -9.73 3.70 -4.35
C PRO A 103 -9.46 4.48 -3.05
N ASN A 104 -9.25 3.77 -1.94
CA ASN A 104 -9.17 4.32 -0.58
C ASN A 104 -7.76 4.23 0.00
N LEU A 105 -6.74 4.01 -0.84
CA LEU A 105 -5.34 3.92 -0.41
C LEU A 105 -4.56 5.22 -0.58
N GLY A 106 -5.21 6.27 -1.08
CA GLY A 106 -4.59 7.56 -1.40
C GLY A 106 -3.72 8.20 -0.31
N PRO A 107 -4.11 8.19 0.99
CA PRO A 107 -3.27 8.74 2.06
C PRO A 107 -1.88 8.10 2.20
N TRP A 108 -1.68 6.92 1.61
CA TRP A 108 -0.44 6.14 1.69
C TRP A 108 0.27 5.99 0.34
N ILE A 109 -0.23 6.63 -0.72
CA ILE A 109 0.44 6.64 -2.02
C ILE A 109 1.69 7.52 -1.94
N GLN A 110 2.83 6.97 -2.39
CA GLN A 110 4.10 7.66 -2.50
C GLN A 110 4.74 7.41 -3.86
N GLU A 111 5.42 8.43 -4.38
CA GLU A 111 6.24 8.33 -5.59
C GLU A 111 7.51 7.52 -5.32
N VAL A 112 7.81 6.58 -6.22
CA VAL A 112 9.01 5.73 -6.11
C VAL A 112 9.80 5.62 -7.41
N ASN A 113 9.32 6.20 -8.51
CA ASN A 113 10.00 6.31 -9.82
C ASN A 113 10.78 5.04 -10.21
N GLN A 114 10.12 3.88 -10.13
CA GLN A 114 10.66 2.58 -10.54
C GLN A 114 10.24 2.29 -11.98
N SER A 115 11.01 1.45 -12.69
CA SER A 115 10.78 1.15 -14.11
C SER A 115 9.39 0.59 -14.44
N TRP A 116 8.71 -0.03 -13.47
CA TRP A 116 7.40 -0.67 -13.65
C TRP A 116 6.25 -0.01 -12.88
N ARG A 117 6.53 1.00 -12.05
CA ARG A 117 5.53 1.80 -11.33
C ARG A 117 6.08 3.18 -10.94
N LYS A 118 5.28 4.23 -11.13
CA LYS A 118 5.63 5.57 -10.69
C LYS A 118 5.30 5.77 -9.22
N GLU A 119 4.20 5.18 -8.76
CA GLU A 119 3.72 5.26 -7.39
C GLU A 119 3.54 3.87 -6.76
N ARG A 120 3.55 3.82 -5.42
CA ARG A 120 3.15 2.65 -4.64
C ARG A 120 2.53 3.07 -3.33
N ILE A 121 1.92 2.12 -2.63
CA ILE A 121 1.55 2.31 -1.22
C ILE A 121 2.73 2.04 -0.29
N LEU A 122 2.78 2.79 0.81
CA LEU A 122 3.70 2.59 1.92
C LEU A 122 3.00 2.84 3.26
N ASN A 123 3.25 1.96 4.23
CA ASN A 123 2.75 2.05 5.60
C ASN A 123 1.21 2.11 5.73
N VAL A 124 0.48 1.43 4.84
CA VAL A 124 -0.98 1.30 4.96
C VAL A 124 -1.31 0.61 6.30
N PRO A 125 -2.19 1.19 7.15
CA PRO A 125 -2.48 0.69 8.48
C PRO A 125 -3.42 -0.52 8.41
N LEU A 126 -2.90 -1.69 8.01
CA LEU A 126 -3.69 -2.92 7.94
C LEU A 126 -4.26 -3.27 9.31
N CYS A 127 -5.54 -3.61 9.39
CA CYS A 127 -6.17 -4.01 10.64
C CYS A 127 -5.48 -5.23 11.25
N LYS A 128 -5.42 -5.25 12.58
CA LYS A 128 -4.74 -6.29 13.35
C LYS A 128 -5.23 -7.69 12.95
N GLU A 129 -6.54 -7.91 12.91
CA GLU A 129 -7.11 -9.24 12.66
C GLU A 129 -6.92 -9.71 11.22
N ASP A 130 -6.90 -8.79 10.23
CA ASP A 130 -6.59 -9.13 8.83
C ASP A 130 -5.17 -9.67 8.72
N CYS A 131 -4.21 -9.03 9.41
CA CYS A 131 -2.83 -9.49 9.41
C CYS A 131 -2.63 -10.80 10.20
N GLU A 132 -3.24 -10.92 11.38
CA GLU A 132 -3.15 -12.13 12.20
C GLU A 132 -3.74 -13.35 11.48
N SER A 133 -4.90 -13.19 10.84
CA SER A 133 -5.56 -14.23 10.05
C SER A 133 -4.72 -14.67 8.84
N TRP A 134 -4.12 -13.71 8.13
CA TRP A 134 -3.21 -14.01 7.03
C TRP A 134 -2.01 -14.84 7.50
N TRP A 135 -1.37 -14.42 8.59
CA TRP A 135 -0.22 -15.14 9.13
C TRP A 135 -0.57 -16.55 9.62
N GLU A 136 -1.70 -16.70 10.33
CA GLU A 136 -2.23 -17.96 10.82
C GLU A 136 -2.44 -18.97 9.67
N ASP A 137 -3.18 -18.57 8.65
CA ASP A 137 -3.54 -19.43 7.53
C ASP A 137 -2.32 -19.80 6.65
N CYS A 138 -1.26 -18.99 6.70
CA CYS A 138 -0.01 -19.26 6.00
C CYS A 138 1.00 -20.08 6.79
N ARG A 139 0.81 -20.31 8.10
CA ARG A 139 1.83 -20.91 8.97
C ARG A 139 2.40 -22.24 8.46
N THR A 140 1.56 -23.08 7.85
CA THR A 140 1.96 -24.40 7.34
C THR A 140 2.49 -24.38 5.90
N SER A 141 2.36 -23.26 5.19
CA SER A 141 2.97 -23.08 3.87
C SER A 141 4.48 -22.86 4.00
N SER A 142 5.19 -22.92 2.88
CA SER A 142 6.63 -22.70 2.82
C SER A 142 7.00 -21.51 1.93
N THR A 143 8.12 -20.87 2.24
CA THR A 143 8.76 -19.85 1.41
C THR A 143 10.28 -19.92 1.58
N CYS A 144 11.02 -19.17 0.77
CA CYS A 144 12.46 -19.06 0.83
C CYS A 144 12.97 -17.63 1.06
N LYS A 145 12.05 -16.67 1.26
CA LYS A 145 12.36 -15.25 1.38
C LYS A 145 11.39 -14.54 2.32
N SER A 146 11.92 -13.57 3.08
CA SER A 146 11.14 -12.63 3.90
C SER A 146 10.76 -11.33 3.19
N ASN A 147 11.31 -11.07 2.00
CA ASN A 147 10.95 -9.92 1.16
C ASN A 147 10.69 -10.40 -0.26
N TRP A 148 9.45 -10.22 -0.73
CA TRP A 148 8.96 -10.74 -2.01
C TRP A 148 8.93 -9.68 -3.11
N HIS A 149 9.26 -8.42 -2.82
CA HIS A 149 9.41 -7.41 -3.86
C HIS A 149 10.73 -7.52 -4.63
N LYS A 150 11.79 -8.06 -4.02
CA LYS A 150 13.15 -8.01 -4.59
C LYS A 150 13.94 -9.29 -4.33
N GLY A 151 14.93 -9.54 -5.19
CA GLY A 151 15.92 -10.61 -5.00
C GLY A 151 15.39 -12.02 -5.27
N TRP A 152 14.44 -12.15 -6.21
CA TRP A 152 14.06 -13.42 -6.81
C TRP A 152 14.99 -13.74 -7.99
N ASN A 153 15.12 -15.02 -8.32
CA ASN A 153 15.64 -15.44 -9.61
C ASN A 153 14.50 -15.41 -10.64
N TRP A 154 14.68 -14.72 -11.77
CA TRP A 154 13.67 -14.58 -12.83
C TRP A 154 14.10 -15.21 -14.16
N THR A 155 15.19 -16.00 -14.20
CA THR A 155 15.75 -16.56 -15.44
C THR A 155 14.75 -17.39 -16.25
N SER A 156 13.81 -18.07 -15.59
CA SER A 156 12.75 -18.86 -16.24
C SER A 156 11.52 -18.06 -16.67
N GLY A 157 11.49 -16.75 -16.39
CA GLY A 157 10.34 -15.87 -16.66
C GLY A 157 9.32 -15.77 -15.52
N ILE A 158 9.49 -16.56 -14.46
CA ILE A 158 8.72 -16.54 -13.20
C ILE A 158 9.68 -16.40 -12.02
N ASN A 159 9.20 -16.02 -10.84
CA ASN A 159 10.06 -15.95 -9.67
C ASN A 159 10.38 -17.34 -9.10
N GLU A 160 11.67 -17.58 -8.88
CA GLU A 160 12.23 -18.76 -8.26
C GLU A 160 13.12 -18.39 -7.08
N CYS A 161 13.24 -19.31 -6.12
CA CYS A 161 14.14 -19.14 -4.98
C CYS A 161 15.59 -18.90 -5.46
N PRO A 162 16.25 -17.81 -5.03
CA PRO A 162 17.59 -17.47 -5.51
C PRO A 162 18.67 -18.42 -4.95
N VAL A 163 18.39 -19.08 -3.83
CA VAL A 163 19.31 -19.99 -3.14
C VAL A 163 18.68 -21.38 -3.08
N LYS A 164 19.46 -22.40 -3.45
CA LYS A 164 19.04 -23.80 -3.36
C LYS A 164 18.78 -24.19 -1.91
N ASN A 165 17.79 -25.06 -1.67
CA ASN A 165 17.44 -25.58 -0.34
C ASN A 165 17.10 -24.51 0.72
N ALA A 166 16.68 -23.32 0.31
CA ALA A 166 16.26 -22.25 1.22
C ALA A 166 14.77 -22.34 1.61
N CYS A 167 14.03 -23.34 1.14
CA CYS A 167 12.61 -23.47 1.47
C CYS A 167 12.43 -23.93 2.92
N HIS A 168 11.80 -23.07 3.72
CA HIS A 168 11.39 -23.34 5.10
C HIS A 168 9.93 -22.94 5.28
N ARG A 169 9.34 -23.32 6.40
CA ARG A 169 7.98 -22.90 6.77
C ARG A 169 7.87 -21.38 6.83
N PHE A 170 6.68 -20.85 6.59
CA PHE A 170 6.41 -19.41 6.63
C PHE A 170 6.82 -18.76 7.96
N ASP A 171 6.56 -19.44 9.09
CA ASP A 171 6.92 -18.96 10.43
C ASP A 171 8.43 -18.87 10.69
N PHE A 172 9.27 -19.52 9.87
CA PHE A 172 10.72 -19.34 9.90
C PHE A 172 11.15 -17.97 9.35
N TYR A 173 10.60 -17.57 8.21
CA TYR A 173 10.90 -16.27 7.57
C TYR A 173 10.08 -15.11 8.13
N PHE A 174 8.90 -15.42 8.69
CA PHE A 174 7.96 -14.48 9.28
C PHE A 174 7.58 -14.92 10.69
N PRO A 175 8.41 -14.64 11.71
CA PRO A 175 8.19 -15.15 13.07
C PRO A 175 6.94 -14.62 13.77
N THR A 176 6.37 -13.51 13.28
CA THR A 176 5.18 -12.85 13.82
C THR A 176 4.27 -12.37 12.70
N PRO A 177 2.97 -12.11 12.98
CA PRO A 177 2.09 -11.46 12.00
C PRO A 177 2.64 -10.15 11.45
N ALA A 178 3.18 -9.30 12.31
CA ALA A 178 3.80 -8.05 11.90
C ALA A 178 5.00 -8.25 10.97
N ALA A 179 5.84 -9.27 11.21
CA ALA A 179 6.94 -9.61 10.31
C ALA A 179 6.43 -10.00 8.91
N LEU A 180 5.31 -10.73 8.81
CA LEU A 180 4.69 -11.02 7.52
C LEU A 180 4.20 -9.75 6.84
N CYS A 181 3.23 -9.07 7.43
CA CYS A 181 2.49 -8.00 6.77
C CYS A 181 3.37 -6.78 6.47
N ASN A 182 4.34 -6.47 7.35
CA ASN A 182 5.22 -5.32 7.15
C ASN A 182 6.34 -5.63 6.13
N GLU A 183 6.92 -6.83 6.15
CA GLU A 183 8.16 -7.09 5.40
C GLU A 183 7.95 -7.70 4.02
N ILE A 184 6.91 -8.56 3.86
CA ILE A 184 6.73 -9.34 2.63
C ILE A 184 6.70 -8.45 1.39
N TRP A 185 6.01 -7.32 1.48
CA TRP A 185 5.93 -6.30 0.44
C TRP A 185 6.73 -5.03 0.77
N SER A 186 7.86 -5.14 1.47
CA SER A 186 8.77 -4.02 1.75
C SER A 186 8.03 -2.76 2.25
N HIS A 187 7.33 -2.89 3.37
CA HIS A 187 6.56 -1.84 4.04
C HIS A 187 5.42 -1.25 3.21
N SER A 188 4.80 -2.02 2.30
CA SER A 188 3.48 -1.63 1.76
C SER A 188 2.47 -1.46 2.89
N PHE A 189 2.48 -2.37 3.88
CA PHE A 189 1.68 -2.25 5.09
C PHE A 189 2.56 -1.90 6.30
N LYS A 190 1.90 -1.29 7.28
CA LYS A 190 2.34 -1.19 8.65
C LYS A 190 1.16 -1.62 9.52
N VAL A 191 1.23 -2.80 10.13
CA VAL A 191 0.12 -3.34 10.93
C VAL A 191 -0.28 -2.33 12.01
N SER A 192 -1.58 -2.09 12.09
CA SER A 192 -2.20 -1.21 13.08
C SER A 192 -2.54 -1.99 14.34
N ASN A 193 -2.50 -1.33 15.49
CA ASN A 193 -3.02 -1.90 16.74
C ASN A 193 -4.56 -1.82 16.83
N TYR A 194 -5.19 -1.09 15.90
CA TYR A 194 -6.64 -0.99 15.85
C TYR A 194 -7.26 -2.25 15.24
N SER A 195 -8.38 -2.66 15.81
CA SER A 195 -9.19 -3.76 15.31
C SER A 195 -10.06 -3.35 14.13
N ARG A 196 -10.51 -4.36 13.37
CA ARG A 196 -11.54 -4.23 12.34
C ARG A 196 -12.77 -3.47 12.87
N GLY A 197 -13.35 -2.62 12.02
CA GLY A 197 -14.52 -1.80 12.36
C GLY A 197 -14.23 -0.55 13.19
N SER A 198 -12.98 -0.29 13.58
CA SER A 198 -12.61 0.91 14.36
C SER A 198 -12.68 2.23 13.58
N GLY A 199 -12.75 2.18 12.25
CA GLY A 199 -12.56 3.35 11.38
C GLY A 199 -11.11 3.86 11.33
N ARG A 200 -10.15 3.13 11.91
CA ARG A 200 -8.74 3.55 12.05
C ARG A 200 -7.71 2.60 11.42
N CYS A 201 -8.15 1.58 10.72
CA CYS A 201 -7.28 0.65 10.01
C CYS A 201 -7.97 0.15 8.73
N ILE A 202 -7.17 -0.14 7.71
CA ILE A 202 -7.64 -0.66 6.43
C ILE A 202 -7.96 -2.16 6.59
N GLN A 203 -9.15 -2.54 6.13
CA GLN A 203 -9.59 -3.92 6.05
C GLN A 203 -9.39 -4.43 4.63
N MET A 204 -8.70 -5.56 4.51
CA MET A 204 -8.51 -6.29 3.26
C MET A 204 -9.72 -7.17 2.98
N TRP A 205 -10.33 -7.72 4.04
CA TRP A 205 -11.57 -8.48 3.99
C TRP A 205 -12.75 -7.65 4.49
N PHE A 206 -13.86 -7.56 3.76
CA PHE A 206 -15.09 -6.92 4.25
C PHE A 206 -16.32 -7.42 3.49
N ASP A 207 -17.48 -7.28 4.11
CA ASP A 207 -18.77 -7.61 3.50
C ASP A 207 -19.30 -6.39 2.69
N PRO A 208 -19.38 -6.47 1.36
CA PRO A 208 -19.85 -5.35 0.55
C PRO A 208 -21.33 -5.00 0.75
N ALA A 209 -22.12 -5.89 1.37
CA ALA A 209 -23.50 -5.58 1.73
C ALA A 209 -23.58 -4.51 2.83
N GLN A 210 -22.54 -4.39 3.66
CA GLN A 210 -22.42 -3.40 4.74
C GLN A 210 -21.67 -2.13 4.29
N GLY A 211 -21.31 -2.03 3.02
CA GLY A 211 -20.50 -0.93 2.49
C GLY A 211 -19.00 -1.16 2.63
N ASN A 212 -18.20 -0.27 2.04
CA ASN A 212 -16.75 -0.34 2.11
C ASN A 212 -16.26 0.45 3.34
N PRO A 213 -15.72 -0.23 4.40
CA PRO A 213 -15.29 0.46 5.62
C PRO A 213 -14.07 1.35 5.40
N ASN A 214 -13.30 1.11 4.33
CA ASN A 214 -12.05 1.84 4.07
C ASN A 214 -12.30 3.29 3.59
N GLU A 215 -13.51 3.63 3.15
CA GLU A 215 -13.87 5.00 2.81
C GLU A 215 -13.76 5.94 4.02
N GLU A 216 -14.22 5.49 5.19
CA GLU A 216 -14.10 6.25 6.44
C GLU A 216 -12.64 6.34 6.89
N VAL A 217 -11.90 5.24 6.82
CA VAL A 217 -10.50 5.17 7.23
C VAL A 217 -9.66 6.13 6.39
N ALA A 218 -9.84 6.13 5.07
CA ALA A 218 -9.11 7.04 4.18
C ALA A 218 -9.44 8.51 4.50
N ARG A 219 -10.72 8.82 4.76
CA ARG A 219 -11.16 10.17 5.16
C ARG A 219 -10.48 10.62 6.44
N PHE A 220 -10.46 9.76 7.47
CA PHE A 220 -9.84 10.06 8.75
C PHE A 220 -8.34 10.40 8.60
N TYR A 221 -7.59 9.58 7.86
CA TYR A 221 -6.16 9.82 7.69
C TYR A 221 -5.85 11.02 6.77
N ALA A 222 -6.63 11.23 5.71
CA ALA A 222 -6.48 12.41 4.86
C ALA A 222 -6.69 13.71 5.64
N GLU A 223 -7.69 13.76 6.53
CA GLU A 223 -7.94 14.92 7.40
C GLU A 223 -6.77 15.18 8.37
N ALA A 224 -6.26 14.13 9.01
CA ALA A 224 -5.15 14.25 9.94
C ALA A 224 -3.86 14.76 9.26
N MET A 225 -3.58 14.33 8.02
CA MET A 225 -2.42 14.77 7.26
C MET A 225 -2.50 16.26 6.88
N MET A 226 -3.69 16.74 6.49
CA MET A 226 -3.88 18.15 6.15
C MET A 226 -3.75 19.07 7.36
N ASN A 227 -4.37 18.72 8.49
CA ASN A 227 -4.27 19.51 9.72
C ASN A 227 -2.82 19.61 10.22
N GLY A 228 -2.04 18.53 10.07
CA GLY A 228 -0.60 18.55 10.36
C GLY A 228 0.18 19.48 9.42
N ALA A 229 -0.13 19.48 8.13
CA ALA A 229 0.50 20.36 7.14
C ALA A 229 0.17 21.84 7.38
N GLU A 230 -1.08 22.18 7.72
CA GLU A 230 -1.49 23.55 8.06
C GLU A 230 -0.76 24.08 9.30
N LEU A 231 -0.65 23.26 10.35
CA LEU A 231 0.04 23.65 11.58
C LEU A 231 1.55 23.88 11.34
N HIS A 232 2.19 23.01 10.54
CA HIS A 232 3.58 23.18 10.15
C HIS A 232 3.78 24.45 9.29
N GLY A 233 2.86 24.73 8.36
CA GLY A 233 2.90 25.95 7.55
C GLY A 233 2.79 27.22 8.41
N ALA A 234 1.88 27.23 9.38
CA ALA A 234 1.70 28.35 10.32
C ALA A 234 2.94 28.60 11.20
N TRP A 235 3.56 27.54 11.71
CA TRP A 235 4.81 27.67 12.49
C TRP A 235 5.99 28.16 11.65
N SER A 236 6.16 27.66 10.43
CA SER A 236 7.20 28.13 9.52
C SER A 236 7.04 29.62 9.16
N LEU A 237 5.80 30.08 8.96
CA LEU A 237 5.48 31.50 8.72
C LEU A 237 5.78 32.36 9.95
N LEU A 238 5.41 31.91 11.15
CA LEU A 238 5.70 32.62 12.41
C LEU A 238 7.20 32.71 12.69
N LEU A 239 7.95 31.63 12.44
CA LEU A 239 9.42 31.61 12.52
C LEU A 239 10.05 32.56 11.51
N GLY A 240 9.57 32.57 10.26
CA GLY A 240 10.03 33.50 9.23
C GLY A 240 9.77 34.96 9.60
N LEU A 241 8.58 35.28 10.13
CA LEU A 241 8.24 36.63 10.60
C LEU A 241 9.08 37.06 11.81
N ALA A 242 9.34 36.15 12.76
CA ALA A 242 10.20 36.43 13.91
C ALA A 242 11.65 36.70 13.48
N LEU A 243 12.17 35.93 12.53
CA LEU A 243 13.51 36.14 11.95
C LEU A 243 13.61 37.48 11.21
N LEU A 244 12.57 37.88 10.45
CA LEU A 244 12.53 39.18 9.79
C LEU A 244 12.56 40.33 10.80
N LEU A 245 11.77 40.24 11.89
CA LEU A 245 11.74 41.24 12.96
C LEU A 245 13.07 41.35 13.73
N LEU A 246 13.83 40.26 13.86
CA LEU A 246 15.15 40.26 14.51
C LEU A 246 16.28 40.82 13.61
N LEU A 247 16.04 40.89 12.29
CA LEU A 247 16.99 41.39 11.29
C LEU A 247 16.69 42.84 10.86
N SER A 248 15.63 43.46 11.40
CA SER A 248 15.29 44.88 11.19
C SER A 248 15.79 45.74 12.35
#